data_AF-A0A351VKU4-F1
#
_entry.id   AF-A0A351VKU4-F1
#
_cell.length_a   1.000
_cell.length_b   1.000
_cell.length_c   1.000
_cell.angle_alpha   90.00
_cell.angle_beta   90.00
_cell.angle_gamma   90.00
#
_symmetry.space_group_name_H-M   'P 1'
#
loop_
_entity.id
_entity.type
_entity.pdbx_description
1 polymer ?
#
loop_
_entity_poly.entity_id
_entity_poly.type
_entity_poly.pdbx_seq_one_letter_code
_entity_poly.pdbx_strand_id
1 'polypeptide(L)'
;MNTGIVYATSISALYTAIIFLVAWYAHHRKEIGRSIVSNPIVYSLSIAVYCTSWTFYGSVGKASTTGIDFLMIYLGPSLAAFSWLFLLRRIVKISKENNITSIADFISLRYGKSLWLGALVTIIAVLGIMPYIALQIKA
;
A
#
# COMPACT_ATOMS: atom_id res chain seq x y z
N MET A 1 -0.77 37.63 7.86
CA MET A 1 -0.56 36.58 6.83
C MET A 1 0.41 35.47 7.25
N ASN A 2 1.33 35.66 8.21
CA ASN A 2 2.30 34.62 8.61
C ASN A 2 1.84 33.59 9.65
N THR A 3 0.88 33.94 10.53
CA THR A 3 0.46 33.04 11.62
C THR A 3 -0.16 31.74 11.12
N GLY A 4 -1.01 31.79 10.09
CA GLY A 4 -1.64 30.58 9.52
C GLY A 4 -0.63 29.61 8.91
N ILE A 5 0.40 30.12 8.23
CA ILE A 5 1.48 29.30 7.66
C ILE A 5 2.30 28.65 8.78
N VAL A 6 2.64 29.40 9.83
CA VAL A 6 3.38 28.87 10.99
C VAL A 6 2.61 27.75 11.68
N TYR A 7 1.30 27.89 11.91
CA TYR A 7 0.49 26.82 12.48
C TYR A 7 0.42 25.59 11.57
N ALA A 8 0.19 25.77 10.27
CA ALA A 8 0.12 24.66 9.31
C ALA A 8 1.45 23.88 9.25
N THR A 9 2.58 24.58 9.15
CA THR A 9 3.91 23.95 9.14
C THR A 9 4.19 23.24 10.47
N SER A 10 3.84 23.84 11.60
CA SER A 10 4.05 23.25 12.93
C SER A 10 3.23 21.96 13.10
N ILE A 11 1.97 21.96 12.67
CA ILE A 11 1.09 20.79 12.75
C ILE A 11 1.61 19.67 11.83
N SER A 12 1.98 20.00 10.59
CA SER A 12 2.52 19.00 9.64
C SER A 12 3.84 18.40 10.12
N ALA A 13 4.74 19.23 10.68
CA ALA A 13 6.00 18.78 11.26
C ALA A 13 5.75 17.87 12.47
N LEU A 14 4.84 18.26 13.37
CA LEU A 14 4.47 17.44 14.53
C LEU A 14 3.86 16.10 14.10
N TYR A 15 2.94 16.11 13.14
CA TYR A 15 2.34 14.90 12.59
C TYR A 15 3.40 13.96 11.99
N THR A 16 4.33 14.51 11.20
CA THR A 16 5.42 13.75 10.59
C THR A 16 6.38 13.18 11.64
N ALA A 17 6.70 13.96 12.67
CA ALA A 17 7.52 13.51 13.78
C ALA A 17 6.85 12.36 14.55
N ILE A 18 5.53 12.42 14.77
CA ILE A 18 4.77 11.36 15.43
C ILE A 18 4.81 10.06 14.63
N ILE A 19 4.51 10.09 13.32
CA ILE A 19 4.52 8.87 12.51
C ILE A 19 5.94 8.26 12.43
N PHE A 20 6.98 9.10 12.39
CA PHE A 20 8.37 8.64 12.38
C PHE A 20 8.77 8.03 13.72
N LEU A 21 8.34 8.62 14.84
CA LEU A 21 8.57 8.09 16.18
C LEU A 21 7.89 6.75 16.38
N VAL A 22 6.65 6.60 15.90
CA VAL A 22 5.93 5.31 15.91
C VAL A 22 6.67 4.26 15.08
N ALA A 23 7.14 4.62 13.88
CA ALA A 23 7.92 3.72 13.04
C ALA A 23 9.23 3.29 13.70
N TRP A 24 9.97 4.24 14.29
CA TRP A 24 11.21 3.98 15.02
C TRP A 24 10.97 3.05 16.22
N TYR A 25 9.94 3.32 17.02
CA TYR A 25 9.57 2.49 18.16
C TYR A 25 9.17 1.06 17.74
N ALA A 26 8.40 0.93 16.66
CA ALA A 26 8.03 -0.37 16.11
C ALA A 26 9.25 -1.16 15.63
N HIS A 27 10.20 -0.49 14.99
CA HIS A 27 11.45 -1.10 14.54
C HIS A 27 12.31 -1.57 15.72
N HIS A 28 12.54 -0.70 16.71
CA HIS A 28 13.34 -1.03 17.90
C HIS A 28 12.74 -2.21 18.69
N ARG A 29 11.42 -2.25 18.84
CA ARG A 29 10.70 -3.37 19.49
C ARG A 29 10.86 -4.68 18.72
N LYS A 30 10.91 -4.61 17.38
CA LYS A 30 11.16 -5.78 16.53
C LYS A 30 12.58 -6.32 16.72
N GLU A 31 13.59 -5.45 16.84
CA GLU A 31 14.99 -5.85 17.08
C GLU A 31 15.19 -6.56 18.43
N ILE A 32 14.47 -6.13 19.48
CA ILE A 32 14.50 -6.76 20.82
C ILE A 32 13.62 -8.03 20.87
N GLY A 33 13.17 -8.56 19.73
CA GLY A 33 12.35 -9.77 19.64
C GLY A 33 10.91 -9.62 20.13
N ARG A 34 10.48 -8.40 20.49
CA ARG A 34 9.11 -8.08 20.95
C ARG A 34 8.34 -7.33 19.86
N SER A 35 8.27 -7.93 18.68
CA SER A 35 7.59 -7.34 17.52
C SER A 35 6.12 -7.03 17.82
N ILE A 36 5.75 -5.75 17.77
CA ILE A 36 4.37 -5.28 17.96
C ILE A 36 3.60 -5.36 16.63
N VAL A 37 4.32 -5.34 15.51
CA VAL A 37 3.76 -5.35 14.14
C VAL A 37 3.37 -6.74 13.64
N SER A 38 3.77 -7.81 14.33
CA SER A 38 3.50 -9.19 13.93
C SER A 38 2.13 -9.71 14.40
N ASN A 39 1.18 -8.80 14.67
CA ASN A 39 -0.19 -9.14 15.08
C ASN A 39 -1.16 -9.03 13.90
N PRO A 40 -2.16 -9.95 13.77
CA PRO A 40 -3.23 -9.86 12.77
C PRO A 40 -3.91 -8.49 12.68
N ILE A 41 -4.08 -7.77 13.80
CA ILE A 41 -4.73 -6.45 13.82
C ILE A 41 -3.91 -5.44 13.01
N VAL A 42 -2.59 -5.39 13.23
CA VAL A 42 -1.69 -4.49 12.50
C VAL A 42 -1.68 -4.85 11.02
N TYR A 43 -1.60 -6.14 10.69
CA TYR A 43 -1.70 -6.62 9.32
C TYR A 43 -3.00 -6.17 8.63
N SER A 44 -4.15 -6.33 9.30
CA SER A 44 -5.45 -5.89 8.78
C SER A 44 -5.53 -4.38 8.60
N LEU A 45 -5.03 -3.59 9.56
CA LEU A 45 -4.98 -2.13 9.46
C LEU A 45 -4.03 -1.67 8.35
N SER A 46 -2.92 -2.36 8.11
CA SER A 46 -1.99 -2.02 7.04
C SER A 46 -2.59 -2.12 5.65
N ILE A 47 -3.59 -2.98 5.43
CA ILE A 47 -4.29 -3.10 4.13
C ILE A 47 -5.04 -1.80 3.80
N ALA A 48 -5.44 -1.02 4.80
CA ALA A 48 -6.11 0.28 4.60
C ALA A 48 -5.22 1.32 3.89
N VAL A 49 -3.92 1.06 3.72
CA VAL A 49 -3.01 1.86 2.87
C VAL A 49 -3.53 1.98 1.43
N TYR A 50 -4.41 1.08 1.00
CA TYR A 50 -5.14 1.18 -0.26
C TYR A 50 -5.90 2.53 -0.40
N CYS A 51 -6.44 3.06 0.70
CA CYS A 51 -7.14 4.34 0.73
C CYS A 51 -6.13 5.49 0.82
N THR A 52 -5.69 5.97 -0.33
CA THR A 52 -4.67 7.03 -0.46
C THR A 52 -5.28 8.41 -0.62
N SER A 53 -4.47 9.46 -0.47
CA SER A 53 -4.86 10.84 -0.81
C SER A 53 -5.39 10.95 -2.23
N TRP A 54 -4.82 10.20 -3.19
CA TRP A 54 -5.30 10.15 -4.57
C TRP A 54 -6.76 9.65 -4.67
N THR A 55 -7.11 8.58 -3.96
CA THR A 55 -8.50 8.10 -3.93
C THR A 55 -9.45 9.09 -3.29
N PHE A 56 -9.00 9.83 -2.27
CA PHE A 56 -9.80 10.87 -1.63
C PHE A 56 -10.05 12.04 -2.57
N TYR A 57 -9.00 12.66 -3.12
CA TYR A 57 -9.12 13.79 -4.05
C TYR A 57 -9.88 13.42 -5.32
N GLY A 58 -9.63 12.23 -5.87
CA GLY A 58 -10.36 11.71 -7.03
C GLY A 58 -11.85 11.50 -6.75
N SER A 59 -12.20 10.93 -5.60
CA SER A 59 -13.61 10.71 -5.21
C SER A 59 -14.35 12.02 -4.98
N VAL A 60 -13.75 12.98 -4.27
CA VAL A 60 -14.36 14.29 -4.02
C VAL A 60 -14.55 15.07 -5.32
N GLY A 61 -13.55 15.07 -6.21
CA GLY A 61 -13.65 15.73 -7.52
C GLY A 61 -14.69 15.09 -8.45
N LYS A 62 -14.82 13.76 -8.43
CA LYS A 62 -15.87 13.05 -9.17
C LYS A 62 -17.25 13.27 -8.56
N ALA A 63 -17.36 13.36 -7.25
CA ALA A 63 -18.60 13.69 -6.57
C ALA A 63 -19.09 15.10 -6.93
N SER A 64 -18.19 16.08 -7.02
CA SER A 64 -18.55 17.46 -7.39
C SER A 64 -18.95 17.62 -8.86
N THR A 65 -18.49 16.75 -9.76
CA THR A 65 -18.72 16.88 -11.22
C THR A 65 -19.78 15.92 -11.76
N THR A 66 -19.81 14.68 -11.26
CA THR A 66 -20.63 13.58 -11.77
C THR A 66 -21.54 12.94 -10.71
N GLY A 67 -21.59 13.50 -9.49
CA GLY A 67 -22.44 12.99 -8.43
C GLY A 67 -22.04 11.59 -7.97
N ILE A 68 -22.97 10.64 -8.00
CA ILE A 68 -22.83 9.30 -7.39
C ILE A 68 -21.87 8.37 -8.18
N ASP A 69 -21.50 8.71 -9.41
CA ASP A 69 -20.64 7.87 -10.27
C ASP A 69 -19.29 7.47 -9.65
N PHE A 70 -18.79 8.22 -8.65
CA PHE A 70 -17.58 7.86 -7.93
C PHE A 70 -17.69 6.49 -7.21
N LEU A 71 -18.91 6.04 -6.87
CA LEU A 71 -19.14 4.73 -6.22
C LEU A 71 -18.68 3.55 -7.08
N MET A 72 -18.70 3.68 -8.40
CA MET A 72 -18.27 2.60 -9.30
C MET A 72 -16.79 2.25 -9.10
N ILE A 73 -15.95 3.21 -8.70
CA ILE A 73 -14.54 2.96 -8.40
C ILE A 73 -14.38 2.02 -7.19
N TYR A 74 -15.34 2.04 -6.25
CA TYR A 74 -15.32 1.20 -5.05
C TYR A 74 -15.87 -0.21 -5.29
N LEU A 75 -16.51 -0.49 -6.44
CA LEU A 75 -16.94 -1.85 -6.77
C LEU A 75 -15.76 -2.81 -6.91
N GLY A 76 -14.67 -2.39 -7.56
CA GLY A 76 -13.47 -3.22 -7.72
C GLY A 76 -12.89 -3.68 -6.37
N PRO A 77 -12.57 -2.77 -5.44
CA PRO A 77 -12.13 -3.11 -4.08
C PRO A 77 -13.13 -3.95 -3.30
N SER A 78 -14.43 -3.72 -3.47
CA SER A 78 -15.46 -4.51 -2.80
C SER A 78 -15.46 -5.96 -3.28
N LEU A 79 -15.34 -6.20 -4.59
CA LEU A 79 -15.20 -7.54 -5.17
C LEU A 79 -13.86 -8.18 -4.79
N ALA A 80 -12.78 -7.40 -4.78
CA ALA A 80 -11.47 -7.85 -4.33
C ALA A 80 -11.52 -8.30 -2.85
N ALA A 81 -12.18 -7.54 -1.98
CA ALA A 81 -12.39 -7.88 -0.58
C ALA A 81 -13.21 -9.17 -0.42
N PHE A 82 -14.20 -9.41 -1.29
CA PHE A 82 -14.95 -10.67 -1.28
C PHE A 82 -14.08 -11.87 -1.70
N SER A 83 -13.28 -11.71 -2.76
CA SER A 83 -12.35 -12.77 -3.23
C SER A 83 -11.13 -12.99 -2.31
N TRP A 84 -10.91 -12.09 -1.35
CA TRP A 84 -9.78 -12.08 -0.42
C TRP A 84 -9.58 -13.42 0.30
N LEU A 85 -10.68 -13.99 0.81
CA LEU A 85 -10.62 -15.23 1.59
C LEU A 85 -10.10 -16.42 0.80
N PHE A 86 -10.33 -16.45 -0.51
CA PHE A 86 -9.97 -17.58 -1.37
C PHE A 86 -8.61 -17.38 -2.04
N LEU A 87 -8.42 -16.21 -2.68
CA LEU A 87 -7.24 -15.97 -3.51
C LEU A 87 -6.02 -15.59 -2.66
N LEU A 88 -6.17 -14.60 -1.77
CA LEU A 88 -5.03 -14.06 -1.05
C LEU A 88 -4.52 -15.01 0.03
N ARG A 89 -5.39 -15.77 0.69
CA ARG A 89 -4.94 -16.84 1.60
C ARG A 89 -4.05 -17.85 0.88
N ARG A 90 -4.41 -18.25 -0.34
CA ARG A 90 -3.63 -19.21 -1.14
C ARG A 90 -2.29 -18.61 -1.57
N ILE A 91 -2.28 -17.36 -2.03
CA ILE A 91 -1.07 -16.64 -2.44
C ILE A 91 -0.10 -16.50 -1.24
N VAL A 92 -0.60 -16.04 -0.08
CA VAL A 92 0.22 -15.86 1.12
C VAL A 92 0.81 -17.17 1.60
N LYS A 93 0.03 -18.26 1.58
CA LYS A 93 0.52 -19.60 1.97
C LYS A 93 1.68 -20.06 1.08
N ILE A 94 1.49 -20.03 -0.24
CA ILE A 94 2.54 -20.39 -1.22
C ILE A 94 3.77 -19.50 -1.05
N SER A 95 3.55 -18.21 -0.82
CA SER A 95 4.64 -17.25 -0.69
C SER A 95 5.50 -17.52 0.54
N LYS A 96 4.85 -17.86 1.66
CA LYS A 96 5.53 -18.21 2.91
C LYS A 96 6.25 -19.56 2.83
N GLU A 97 5.66 -20.56 2.19
CA GLU A 97 6.27 -21.88 1.99
C GLU A 97 7.52 -21.82 1.10
N ASN A 98 7.55 -20.90 0.13
CA ASN A 98 8.66 -20.74 -0.82
C ASN A 98 9.59 -19.56 -0.50
N ASN A 99 9.41 -18.88 0.64
CA ASN A 99 10.19 -17.70 1.05
C ASN A 99 10.30 -16.61 -0.02
N ILE A 100 9.19 -16.33 -0.73
CA ILE A 100 9.13 -15.29 -1.75
C ILE A 100 8.41 -14.05 -1.24
N THR A 101 8.94 -12.89 -1.64
CA THR A 101 8.47 -11.58 -1.17
C THR A 101 8.03 -10.67 -2.31
N SER A 102 8.23 -11.07 -3.58
CA SER A 102 7.87 -10.27 -4.75
C SER A 102 6.87 -10.99 -5.67
N ILE A 103 6.07 -10.22 -6.40
CA ILE A 103 5.14 -10.73 -7.41
C ILE A 103 5.90 -11.37 -8.59
N ALA A 104 7.09 -10.84 -8.92
CA ALA A 104 7.94 -11.39 -9.97
C ALA A 104 8.41 -12.80 -9.62
N ASP A 105 8.86 -13.01 -8.38
CA ASP A 105 9.27 -14.34 -7.90
C ASP A 105 8.09 -15.29 -7.80
N PHE A 106 6.92 -14.80 -7.38
CA PHE A 106 5.68 -15.58 -7.34
C PHE A 106 5.30 -16.11 -8.73
N ILE A 107 5.36 -15.25 -9.75
CA ILE A 107 5.06 -15.64 -11.13
C ILE A 107 6.14 -16.59 -11.65
N SER A 108 7.42 -16.28 -11.46
CA SER A 108 8.54 -17.14 -11.87
C SER A 108 8.42 -18.56 -11.30
N LEU A 109 8.12 -18.69 -10.00
CA LEU A 109 7.90 -19.98 -9.35
C LEU A 109 6.78 -20.80 -9.97
N ARG A 110 5.69 -20.14 -10.38
CA ARG A 110 4.55 -20.81 -11.02
C ARG A 110 4.91 -21.41 -12.38
N TYR A 111 5.91 -20.85 -13.07
CA TYR A 111 6.36 -21.29 -14.40
C TYR A 111 7.74 -21.96 -14.36
N GLY A 112 8.05 -22.70 -13.29
CA GLY A 112 9.26 -23.51 -13.21
C GLY A 112 10.52 -22.76 -12.83
N LYS A 113 10.40 -21.66 -12.07
CA LYS A 113 11.52 -20.80 -11.62
C LYS A 113 12.32 -20.17 -12.77
N SER A 114 11.63 -19.80 -13.86
CA SER A 114 12.27 -19.12 -14.99
C SER A 114 12.77 -17.73 -14.58
N LEU A 115 14.10 -17.55 -14.59
CA LEU A 115 14.75 -16.26 -14.28
C LEU A 115 14.34 -15.18 -15.28
N TRP A 116 14.24 -15.53 -16.57
CA TRP A 116 13.81 -14.63 -17.64
C TRP A 116 12.41 -14.07 -17.41
N LEU A 117 11.46 -14.93 -16.99
CA LEU A 117 10.10 -14.49 -16.71
C LEU A 117 10.06 -13.55 -15.49
N GLY A 118 10.83 -13.86 -14.44
CA GLY A 118 10.96 -12.99 -13.27
C GLY A 118 11.52 -11.63 -13.63
N ALA A 119 12.59 -11.58 -14.44
CA ALA A 119 13.18 -10.34 -14.91
C ALA A 119 12.20 -9.49 -15.73
N LEU A 120 11.46 -10.12 -16.66
CA LEU A 120 10.45 -9.43 -17.46
C LEU A 120 9.35 -8.82 -16.60
N VAL A 121 8.78 -9.58 -15.67
CA VAL A 121 7.74 -9.10 -14.75
C VAL A 121 8.28 -7.96 -13.88
N THR A 122 9.52 -8.06 -13.41
CA THR A 122 10.16 -7.00 -12.61
C THR A 122 10.26 -5.70 -13.42
N ILE A 123 10.73 -5.76 -14.67
CA ILE A 123 10.83 -4.59 -15.55
C ILE A 123 9.45 -3.95 -15.76
N ILE A 124 8.44 -4.76 -16.08
CA ILE A 124 7.06 -4.27 -16.27
C ILE A 124 6.53 -3.62 -14.99
N ALA A 125 6.74 -4.24 -13.83
CA ALA A 125 6.31 -3.72 -12.55
C ALA A 125 6.98 -2.38 -12.22
N VAL A 126 8.30 -2.28 -12.42
CA VAL A 126 9.05 -1.02 -12.21
C VAL A 126 8.54 0.08 -13.15
N LEU A 127 8.39 -0.21 -14.44
CA LEU A 127 7.89 0.75 -15.42
C LEU A 127 6.44 1.18 -15.16
N GLY A 128 5.61 0.31 -14.57
CA GLY A 128 4.24 0.65 -14.18
C GLY A 128 4.14 1.45 -12.89
N ILE A 129 4.95 1.11 -11.88
CA ILE A 129 4.92 1.76 -10.56
C ILE A 129 5.61 3.13 -10.59
N MET A 130 6.70 3.28 -11.34
CA MET A 130 7.46 4.53 -11.43
C MET A 130 6.60 5.76 -11.79
N PRO A 131 5.78 5.75 -12.87
CA PRO A 131 4.92 6.88 -13.21
C PRO A 131 3.82 7.10 -12.16
N TYR A 132 3.32 6.04 -11.52
CA TYR A 132 2.33 6.16 -10.45
C TYR A 132 2.89 6.90 -9.24
N ILE A 133 4.11 6.58 -8.80
CA ILE A 133 4.79 7.30 -7.72
C ILE A 133 5.03 8.76 -8.11
N ALA A 134 5.47 9.02 -9.35
CA ALA A 134 5.67 10.39 -9.85
C ALA A 134 4.36 11.21 -9.81
N LEU A 135 3.23 10.60 -10.17
CA LEU A 135 1.92 11.23 -10.07
C LEU A 135 1.52 11.52 -8.62
N GLN A 136 1.83 10.61 -7.68
CA GLN A 136 1.54 10.82 -6.27
C GLN A 136 2.35 11.95 -5.63
N ILE A 137 3.58 12.21 -6.11
CA ILE A 137 4.43 13.30 -5.59
C ILE A 137 4.02 14.67 -6.17
N LYS A 138 3.50 14.68 -7.41
CA LYS A 138 3.07 15.91 -8.09
C LYS A 138 1.71 16.42 -7.60
N ALA A 139 0.83 15.52 -7.16
CA ALA A 139 -0.52 15.83 -6.68
C ALA A 139 -0.49 16.47 -5.29
#